data_AF-A0A7S2ITJ8-F1
#
_entry.id   AF-A0A7S2ITJ8-F1
#
_cell.length_a   1.000
_cell.length_b   1.000
_cell.length_c   1.000
_cell.angle_alpha   90.00
_cell.angle_beta   90.00
_cell.angle_gamma   90.00
#
_symmetry.space_group_name_H-M   'P 1'
#
loop_
_entity.id
_entity.type
_entity.pdbx_description
1 polymer ?
#
loop_
_entity_poly.entity_id
_entity_poly.type
_entity_poly.pdbx_seq_one_letter_code
_entity_poly.pdbx_strand_id
1 'polypeptide(L)'
;APLARAMARGEFDSPDSLAQRRRRKELASYLEQHQERLEKIAQRCVNKVLLSRPADPYEALLHLLSEHTQEGICFRQLRFWPQAASGSITLEVVAEARGSVLAVHHGELPADL
;
A
#
# COMPACT_ATOMS: atom_id res chain seq x y z
N ALA A 1 10.92 51.03 16.52
CA ALA A 1 12.00 50.02 16.68
C ALA A 1 11.37 48.73 17.21
N PRO A 2 11.82 47.56 16.78
CA PRO A 2 11.02 46.69 15.92
C PRO A 2 10.29 45.55 16.65
N LEU A 3 9.11 45.23 16.10
CA LEU A 3 8.50 43.91 16.06
C LEU A 3 9.52 42.86 15.58
N ALA A 4 9.36 41.63 16.06
CA ALA A 4 10.05 40.42 15.58
C ALA A 4 11.53 40.29 15.96
N ARG A 5 11.79 39.74 17.16
CA ARG A 5 12.92 38.82 17.38
C ARG A 5 12.82 38.16 18.74
N ALA A 6 12.13 37.02 18.75
CA ALA A 6 12.53 35.80 19.48
C ALA A 6 11.35 34.81 19.47
N MET A 7 10.90 34.41 18.28
CA MET A 7 10.40 33.05 18.12
C MET A 7 11.59 32.12 18.30
N ALA A 8 11.86 31.75 19.54
CA ALA A 8 12.86 30.78 19.88
C ALA A 8 12.27 29.84 20.93
N ARG A 9 12.08 28.59 20.49
CA ARG A 9 11.99 27.39 21.33
C ARG A 9 10.66 27.22 22.05
N GLY A 10 9.77 26.48 21.39
CA GLY A 10 8.54 26.02 22.04
C GLY A 10 7.71 25.05 21.21
N GLU A 11 8.25 24.38 20.19
CA GLU A 11 7.59 23.16 19.70
C GLU A 11 7.98 22.04 20.66
N PHE A 12 7.23 21.93 21.76
CA PHE A 12 7.08 20.68 22.49
C PHE A 12 6.53 19.67 21.48
N ASP A 13 7.42 18.88 20.88
CA ASP A 13 7.03 17.62 20.25
C ASP A 13 6.38 16.82 21.38
N SER A 14 5.05 16.78 21.40
CA SER A 14 4.26 16.05 22.39
C SER A 14 4.84 14.64 22.51
N PRO A 15 4.97 14.04 23.70
CA PRO A 15 5.42 12.66 23.83
C PRO A 15 4.59 11.69 22.97
N ASP A 16 3.32 12.02 22.69
CA ASP A 16 2.45 11.37 21.71
C ASP A 16 2.98 11.43 20.26
N SER A 17 3.55 12.55 19.82
CA SER A 17 4.11 12.73 18.46
C SER A 17 5.36 11.88 18.23
N LEU A 18 6.24 11.78 19.23
CA LEU A 18 7.44 10.94 19.15
C LEU A 18 7.11 9.44 19.23
N ALA A 19 6.17 9.05 20.12
CA ALA A 19 5.70 7.68 20.21
C ALA A 19 4.96 7.23 18.93
N GLN A 20 4.13 8.10 18.35
CA GLN A 20 3.51 7.85 17.05
C GLN A 20 4.53 7.74 15.92
N ARG A 21 5.54 8.62 15.88
CA ARG A 21 6.62 8.54 14.87
C ARG A 21 7.41 7.24 14.98
N ARG A 22 7.77 6.80 16.19
CA ARG A 22 8.46 5.52 16.41
C ARG A 22 7.59 4.34 15.99
N ARG A 23 6.32 4.31 16.40
CA ARG A 23 5.35 3.28 15.96
C ARG A 23 5.21 3.24 14.45
N ARG A 24 5.08 4.39 13.77
CA ARG A 24 4.99 4.44 12.30
C ARG A 24 6.24 3.88 11.64
N LYS A 25 7.43 4.16 12.18
CA LYS A 25 8.70 3.65 11.66
C LYS A 25 8.85 2.14 11.87
N GLU A 26 8.50 1.63 13.04
CA GLU A 26 8.48 0.19 13.34
C GLU A 26 7.49 -0.56 12.43
N LEU A 27 6.30 0.02 12.19
CA LEU A 27 5.27 -0.57 11.34
C LEU A 27 5.62 -0.50 9.84
N ALA A 28 6.24 0.59 9.39
CA ALA A 28 6.78 0.67 8.04
C ALA A 28 7.87 -0.39 7.84
N SER A 29 8.77 -0.55 8.82
CA SER A 29 9.80 -1.58 8.76
C SER A 29 9.22 -3.00 8.81
N TYR A 30 8.11 -3.20 9.54
CA TYR A 30 7.38 -4.48 9.53
C TYR A 30 6.75 -4.76 8.15
N LEU A 31 6.12 -3.78 7.51
CA LEU A 31 5.61 -3.92 6.15
C LEU A 31 6.74 -4.21 5.14
N GLU A 32 7.87 -3.52 5.25
CA GLU A 32 9.06 -3.76 4.41
C GLU A 32 9.62 -5.18 4.61
N GLN A 33 9.72 -5.66 5.85
CA GLN A 33 10.16 -7.03 6.15
C GLN A 33 9.23 -8.09 5.54
N HIS A 34 7.95 -7.78 5.42
CA HIS A 34 6.95 -8.69 4.86
C HIS A 34 6.64 -8.42 3.37
N GLN A 35 7.29 -7.44 2.74
CA GLN A 35 6.97 -6.98 1.39
C GLN A 35 7.03 -8.13 0.38
N GLU A 36 8.11 -8.91 0.35
CA GLU A 36 8.27 -10.01 -0.60
C GLU A 36 7.16 -11.08 -0.45
N ARG A 37 6.73 -11.35 0.79
CA ARG A 37 5.62 -12.27 1.06
C ARG A 37 4.30 -11.68 0.56
N LEU A 38 4.04 -10.40 0.84
CA LEU A 38 2.82 -9.70 0.40
C LEU A 38 2.76 -9.60 -1.13
N GLU A 39 3.89 -9.36 -1.79
CA GLU A 39 4.02 -9.35 -3.24
C GLU A 39 3.68 -10.71 -3.84
N LYS A 40 4.24 -11.79 -3.31
CA LYS A 40 3.93 -13.16 -3.76
C LYS A 40 2.46 -13.50 -3.61
N ILE A 41 1.83 -13.08 -2.51
CA ILE A 41 0.39 -13.22 -2.29
C ILE A 41 -0.38 -12.44 -3.35
N ALA A 42 -0.03 -11.17 -3.57
CA ALA A 42 -0.69 -10.31 -4.54
C ALA A 42 -0.58 -10.90 -5.96
N GLN A 43 0.62 -11.28 -6.39
CA GLN A 43 0.86 -11.93 -7.68
C GLN A 43 0.03 -13.21 -7.84
N ARG A 44 -0.06 -14.04 -6.79
CA ARG A 44 -0.85 -15.27 -6.83
C ARG A 44 -2.34 -14.98 -7.00
N CYS A 45 -2.85 -13.96 -6.31
CA CYS A 45 -4.25 -13.53 -6.44
C CYS A 45 -4.54 -13.00 -7.84
N VAL A 46 -3.66 -12.14 -8.36
CA VAL A 46 -3.74 -11.62 -9.74
C VAL A 46 -3.77 -12.77 -10.73
N ASN A 47 -2.80 -13.68 -10.70
CA ASN A 47 -2.75 -14.82 -11.61
C ASN A 47 -4.02 -15.68 -11.54
N LYS A 48 -4.58 -15.88 -10.34
CA LYS A 48 -5.84 -16.64 -10.18
C LYS A 48 -7.02 -15.94 -10.84
N VAL A 49 -7.15 -14.62 -10.71
CA VAL A 49 -8.20 -13.83 -11.36
C VAL A 49 -8.02 -13.85 -12.89
N LEU A 50 -6.80 -13.64 -13.38
CA LEU A 50 -6.49 -13.67 -14.81
C LEU A 50 -6.83 -15.02 -15.46
N LEU A 51 -6.56 -16.12 -14.76
CA LEU A 51 -6.86 -17.47 -15.24
C LEU A 51 -8.35 -17.82 -15.17
N SER A 52 -9.05 -17.37 -14.12
CA SER A 52 -10.46 -17.71 -13.91
C SER A 52 -11.43 -16.82 -14.70
N ARG A 53 -10.97 -15.64 -15.17
CA ARG A 53 -11.77 -14.66 -15.94
C ARG A 53 -13.18 -14.45 -15.36
N PRO A 54 -13.28 -14.06 -14.08
CA PRO A 54 -14.58 -13.80 -13.46
C PRO A 54 -15.25 -12.60 -14.16
N ALA A 55 -16.57 -12.52 -14.06
CA ALA A 55 -17.34 -11.41 -14.64
C ALA A 55 -16.94 -10.04 -14.09
N ASP A 56 -16.51 -9.99 -12.81
CA ASP A 56 -15.89 -8.82 -12.19
C ASP A 56 -14.49 -9.18 -11.64
N PRO A 57 -13.41 -8.90 -12.38
CA PRO A 57 -12.04 -9.17 -11.94
C PRO A 57 -11.58 -8.27 -10.79
N TYR A 58 -12.14 -7.07 -10.67
CA TYR A 58 -11.78 -6.14 -9.60
C TYR A 58 -12.29 -6.64 -8.25
N GLU A 59 -13.57 -6.97 -8.17
CA GLU A 59 -14.19 -7.48 -6.95
C GLU A 59 -13.59 -8.83 -6.54
N ALA A 60 -13.37 -9.73 -7.52
CA ALA A 60 -12.72 -11.02 -7.27
C ALA A 60 -11.30 -10.86 -6.70
N LEU A 61 -10.52 -9.89 -7.22
CA LEU A 61 -9.16 -9.63 -6.73
C LEU A 61 -9.16 -9.07 -5.31
N LEU A 62 -10.05 -8.10 -5.02
CA LEU A 62 -10.21 -7.58 -3.66
C LEU A 62 -10.60 -8.67 -2.68
N HIS A 63 -11.54 -9.53 -3.06
CA HIS A 63 -11.98 -10.64 -2.22
C HIS A 63 -10.81 -11.59 -1.90
N LEU A 64 -10.08 -12.06 -2.92
CA LEU A 64 -8.93 -12.95 -2.74
C LEU A 64 -7.82 -12.33 -1.87
N LEU A 65 -7.52 -11.05 -2.07
CA LEU A 65 -6.54 -10.34 -1.25
C LEU A 65 -7.02 -10.21 0.20
N SER A 66 -8.32 -10.00 0.42
CA SER A 66 -8.90 -9.88 1.76
C SER A 66 -8.76 -11.16 2.59
N GLU A 67 -8.80 -12.34 1.95
CA GLU A 67 -8.58 -13.64 2.60
C GLU A 67 -7.15 -13.78 3.18
N HIS A 68 -6.20 -13.01 2.64
CA HIS A 68 -4.80 -13.04 3.05
C HIS A 68 -4.44 -11.96 4.07
N THR A 69 -5.42 -11.23 4.59
CA THR A 69 -5.20 -10.25 5.65
C THR A 69 -4.90 -10.95 6.98
N GLN A 70 -3.76 -10.63 7.57
CA GLN A 70 -3.30 -11.20 8.85
C GLN A 70 -2.67 -10.10 9.71
N GLU A 71 -2.84 -10.21 11.03
CA GLU A 71 -2.06 -9.47 12.04
C GLU A 71 -2.06 -7.94 11.87
N GLY A 72 -3.12 -7.38 11.29
CA GLY A 72 -3.27 -5.94 11.09
C GLY A 72 -2.66 -5.40 9.79
N ILE A 73 -2.24 -6.26 8.87
CA ILE A 73 -1.96 -5.91 7.47
C ILE A 73 -3.23 -6.18 6.64
N CYS A 74 -3.72 -5.14 5.97
CA CYS A 74 -4.88 -5.17 5.10
C CYS A 74 -4.52 -4.72 3.69
N PHE A 75 -4.87 -5.49 2.66
CA PHE A 75 -4.86 -4.98 1.30
C PHE A 75 -6.03 -4.00 1.14
N ARG A 76 -5.73 -2.74 0.89
CA ARG A 76 -6.69 -1.63 1.10
C ARG A 76 -7.05 -0.91 -0.20
N GLN A 77 -6.12 -0.88 -1.15
CA GLN A 77 -6.31 -0.15 -2.39
C GLN A 77 -5.72 -0.94 -3.55
N LEU A 78 -6.49 -1.02 -4.63
CA LEU A 78 -6.02 -1.40 -5.96
C LEU A 78 -6.03 -0.15 -6.81
N ARG A 79 -4.95 0.10 -7.54
CA ARG A 79 -4.87 1.19 -8.50
C ARG A 79 -4.53 0.62 -9.86
N PHE A 80 -5.24 1.10 -10.87
CA PHE A 80 -5.04 0.72 -12.26
C PHE A 80 -4.76 1.99 -13.04
N TRP A 81 -3.74 1.97 -13.87
CA TRP A 81 -3.51 3.05 -14.82
C TRP A 81 -3.05 2.51 -16.17
N PRO A 82 -3.54 3.08 -17.28
CA PRO A 82 -3.10 2.72 -18.60
C PRO A 82 -1.67 3.23 -18.82
N GLN A 83 -0.82 2.38 -19.38
CA GLN A 83 0.56 2.69 -19.68
C GLN A 83 0.64 3.09 -21.17
N ALA A 84 0.70 4.39 -21.43
CA ALA A 84 0.55 4.97 -22.77
C ALA A 84 1.62 4.48 -23.78
N ALA A 85 2.77 4.00 -23.32
CA ALA A 85 3.87 3.56 -24.17
C ALA A 85 3.72 2.12 -24.69
N SER A 86 3.02 1.25 -23.95
CA SER A 86 2.93 -0.20 -24.20
C SER A 86 1.50 -0.67 -24.47
N GLY A 87 0.49 0.15 -24.17
CA GLY A 87 -0.92 -0.26 -24.22
C GLY A 87 -1.30 -1.25 -23.12
N SER A 88 -0.40 -1.56 -22.19
CA SER A 88 -0.67 -2.40 -21.02
C SER A 88 -1.35 -1.59 -19.91
N ILE A 89 -2.02 -2.28 -19.00
CA ILE A 89 -2.60 -1.67 -17.80
C ILE A 89 -1.67 -2.03 -16.65
N THR A 90 -1.13 -1.05 -15.94
CA THR A 90 -0.40 -1.35 -14.71
C THR A 90 -1.38 -1.50 -13.56
N LEU A 91 -1.22 -2.57 -12.77
CA LEU A 91 -1.88 -2.78 -11.50
C LEU A 91 -0.91 -2.53 -10.35
N GLU A 92 -1.29 -1.66 -9.42
CA GLU A 92 -0.65 -1.49 -8.12
C GLU A 92 -1.56 -2.02 -7.02
N VAL A 93 -1.01 -2.93 -6.22
CA VAL A 93 -1.67 -3.43 -5.00
C VAL A 93 -1.02 -2.76 -3.80
N VAL A 94 -1.85 -2.15 -2.96
CA VAL A 94 -1.41 -1.41 -1.79
C VAL A 94 -1.88 -2.11 -0.51
N ALA A 95 -0.92 -2.38 0.37
CA ALA A 95 -1.17 -2.87 1.71
C ALA A 95 -1.11 -1.71 2.73
N GLU A 96 -1.97 -1.77 3.73
CA GLU A 96 -2.01 -0.84 4.85
C GLU A 96 -1.88 -1.60 6.17
N ALA A 97 -1.08 -1.09 7.09
CA ALA A 97 -1.06 -1.54 8.48
C ALA A 97 -1.09 -0.34 9.43
N ARG A 98 -2.18 -0.22 10.21
CA ARG A 98 -2.38 0.80 11.27
C ARG A 98 -2.00 2.23 10.83
N GLY A 99 -2.41 2.64 9.63
CA GLY A 99 -2.18 3.97 9.08
C GLY A 99 -0.84 4.17 8.34
N SER A 100 -0.01 3.14 8.23
CA SER A 100 1.13 3.09 7.30
C SER A 100 0.72 2.34 6.03
N VAL A 101 1.13 2.84 4.87
CA VAL A 101 0.72 2.35 3.55
C VAL A 101 1.96 1.99 2.73
N LEU A 102 1.96 0.82 2.07
CA LEU A 102 3.05 0.35 1.22
C LEU A 102 2.48 -0.24 -0.08
N ALA A 103 3.01 0.19 -1.23
CA ALA A 103 2.78 -0.49 -2.49
C ALA A 103 3.59 -1.80 -2.49
N VAL A 104 2.89 -2.94 -2.60
CA VAL A 104 3.49 -4.27 -2.44
C VAL A 104 3.56 -5.06 -3.74
N HIS A 105 2.82 -4.67 -4.76
CA HIS A 105 2.93 -5.28 -6.08
C HIS A 105 2.69 -4.22 -7.15
N HIS A 106 3.51 -4.26 -8.19
CA HIS A 106 3.41 -3.43 -9.38
C HIS A 106 3.64 -4.30 -10.60
N GLY A 107 2.58 -4.57 -11.35
CA GLY A 107 2.61 -5.52 -12.46
C GLY A 107 1.88 -4.99 -13.68
N GLU A 108 2.42 -5.26 -14.86
CA GLU A 108 1.71 -5.03 -16.11
C GLU A 108 0.71 -6.16 -16.34
N LEU A 109 -0.54 -5.78 -16.53
CA LEU A 109 -1.60 -6.64 -16.99
C LEU A 109 -1.62 -6.60 -18.53
N PRO A 110 -1.72 -7.76 -19.20
CA PRO A 110 -1.85 -7.81 -20.65
C PRO A 110 -3.09 -7.04 -21.10
N ALA A 111 -2.99 -6.36 -22.24
CA ALA A 111 -4.05 -5.52 -22.80
C ALA A 111 -5.33 -6.30 -23.16
N ASP A 112 -5.24 -7.62 -23.28
CA ASP A 112 -6.31 -8.53 -23.73
C ASP A 112 -7.17 -9.12 -22.59
N LEU A 113 -7.31 -8.42 -21.47
CA LEU A 113 -8.19 -8.81 -20.35
C LEU A 113 -9.63 -8.39 -20.54
#